data_AF-A0A7X8S3T2-F1
#
_entry.id   AF-A0A7X8S3T2-F1
#
_cell.length_a   1.000
_cell.length_b   1.000
_cell.length_c   1.000
_cell.angle_alpha   90.00
_cell.angle_beta   90.00
_cell.angle_gamma   90.00
#
_symmetry.space_group_name_H-M   'P 1'
#
loop_
_entity.id
_entity.type
_entity.pdbx_description
1 polymer ?
#
loop_
_entity_poly.entity_id
_entity_poly.type
_entity_poly.pdbx_seq_one_letter_code
_entity_poly.pdbx_strand_id
1 'polypeptide(L)'
;MNNDYPLNTLNQLRPLLIGFRKANGLTQKDLSERLGVTQQTYSRLEANPASASIERLFKVFSVLGVKISFSSATTSSERKQTEEIYKLNSPARQEDW
;
A
#
# COMPACT_ATOMS: atom_id res chain seq x y z
N MET A 1 6.92 -2.42 15.13
CA MET A 1 6.48 -1.21 14.40
C MET A 1 5.72 -1.70 13.18
N ASN A 2 4.45 -1.31 13.02
CA ASN A 2 3.75 -1.53 11.75
C ASN A 2 4.18 -0.42 10.80
N ASN A 3 4.99 -0.74 9.80
CA ASN A 3 5.35 0.22 8.76
C ASN A 3 4.37 0.07 7.59
N ASP A 4 3.46 1.02 7.46
CA ASP A 4 2.57 1.12 6.32
C ASP A 4 3.25 1.94 5.21
N TYR A 5 3.34 1.36 4.01
CA TYR A 5 3.95 2.00 2.84
C TYR A 5 2.87 2.27 1.79
N PRO A 6 2.34 3.50 1.71
CA PRO A 6 1.28 3.81 0.75
C PRO A 6 1.82 3.72 -0.69
N LEU A 7 1.09 2.98 -1.52
CA LEU A 7 1.32 2.89 -2.96
C LEU A 7 0.42 3.92 -3.67
N ASN A 8 1.01 5.04 -4.07
CA ASN A 8 0.36 6.09 -4.85
C ASN A 8 0.58 5.91 -6.37
N THR A 9 1.67 5.25 -6.76
CA THR A 9 2.02 5.00 -8.18
C THR A 9 2.66 3.63 -8.36
N LEU A 10 2.54 3.06 -9.57
CA LEU A 10 3.15 1.75 -9.89
C LEU A 10 4.68 1.75 -9.81
N ASN A 11 5.33 2.89 -10.06
CA ASN A 11 6.79 3.02 -10.00
C ASN A 11 7.35 2.81 -8.58
N GLN A 12 6.51 2.94 -7.54
CA GLN A 12 6.90 2.68 -6.15
C GLN A 12 7.02 1.17 -5.84
N LEU A 13 6.43 0.29 -6.65
CA LEU A 13 6.47 -1.16 -6.42
C LEU A 13 7.91 -1.70 -6.41
N ARG A 14 8.74 -1.26 -7.36
CA ARG A 14 10.12 -1.76 -7.48
C ARG A 14 10.99 -1.45 -6.26
N PRO A 15 11.16 -0.20 -5.83
CA PRO A 15 11.97 0.10 -4.65
C PRO A 15 11.42 -0.56 -3.38
N LEU A 16 10.10 -0.72 -3.26
CA LEU A 16 9.49 -1.43 -2.13
C LEU A 16 9.82 -2.92 -2.13
N LEU A 17 9.65 -3.62 -3.28
CA LEU A 17 10.02 -5.04 -3.38
C LEU A 17 11.50 -5.28 -3.07
N ILE A 18 12.39 -4.44 -3.58
CA ILE A 18 13.83 -4.51 -3.28
C ILE A 18 14.08 -4.29 -1.78
N GLY A 19 13.41 -3.29 -1.19
CA GLY A 19 13.52 -2.95 0.23
C GLY A 19 13.10 -4.13 1.12
N PHE A 20 11.91 -4.69 0.90
CA PHE A 20 11.43 -5.84 1.67
C PHE A 20 12.31 -7.07 1.47
N ARG A 21 12.77 -7.34 0.25
CA ARG A 21 13.69 -8.46 -0.01
C ARG A 21 14.99 -8.32 0.79
N LYS A 22 15.62 -7.14 0.74
CA LYS A 22 16.85 -6.86 1.48
C LYS A 22 16.63 -6.86 3.00
N ALA A 23 15.51 -6.33 3.49
CA ALA A 23 15.16 -6.36 4.91
C ALA A 23 14.99 -7.80 5.44
N ASN A 24 14.57 -8.74 4.59
CA ASN A 24 14.51 -10.16 4.91
C ASN A 24 15.85 -10.90 4.70
N GLY A 25 16.94 -10.20 4.34
CA GLY A 25 18.25 -10.81 4.09
C GLY A 25 18.31 -11.71 2.84
N LEU A 26 17.34 -11.58 1.93
CA LEU A 26 17.24 -12.46 0.76
C LEU A 26 17.97 -11.87 -0.44
N THR A 27 18.68 -12.70 -1.19
CA THR A 27 19.15 -12.38 -2.54
C THR A 27 18.02 -12.59 -3.56
N GLN A 28 18.22 -12.15 -4.81
CA GLN A 28 17.30 -12.48 -5.89
C GLN A 28 17.21 -13.99 -6.13
N LYS A 29 18.32 -14.72 -5.92
CA LYS A 29 18.38 -16.17 -6.06
C LYS A 29 17.52 -16.85 -4.99
N ASP A 30 17.69 -16.47 -3.72
CA ASP A 30 16.93 -17.06 -2.60
C ASP A 30 15.42 -16.85 -2.78
N LEU A 31 15.00 -15.66 -3.23
CA LEU A 31 13.58 -15.41 -3.47
C LEU A 31 13.06 -16.21 -4.65
N SER A 32 13.85 -16.35 -5.72
CA SER A 32 13.46 -17.16 -6.88
C SER A 32 13.28 -18.64 -6.53
N GLU A 33 14.15 -19.18 -5.68
CA GLU A 33 14.06 -20.57 -5.20
C GLU A 33 12.79 -20.79 -4.38
N ARG A 34 12.45 -19.87 -3.47
CA ARG A 34 11.20 -19.92 -2.69
C ARG A 34 9.94 -19.80 -3.57
N LEU A 35 10.04 -19.09 -4.69
CA LEU A 35 8.96 -18.93 -5.66
C LEU A 35 8.85 -20.09 -6.65
N GLY A 36 9.81 -21.03 -6.65
CA GLY A 36 9.87 -22.12 -7.63
C GLY A 36 10.10 -21.63 -9.06
N VAL A 37 10.83 -20.53 -9.23
CA VAL A 37 11.16 -19.95 -10.55
C VAL A 37 12.66 -19.74 -10.70
N THR A 38 13.13 -19.50 -11.93
CA THR A 38 14.54 -19.17 -12.15
C THR A 38 14.90 -17.79 -11.61
N GLN A 39 16.17 -17.58 -11.23
CA GLN A 39 16.66 -16.26 -10.80
C GLN A 39 16.36 -15.19 -11.85
N GLN A 40 16.63 -15.47 -13.14
CA GLN A 40 16.34 -14.53 -14.24
C GLN A 40 14.84 -14.16 -14.31
N THR A 41 13.97 -15.12 -14.06
CA THR A 41 12.50 -14.94 -14.05
C THR A 41 12.08 -13.99 -12.93
N TYR A 42 12.70 -14.10 -11.76
CA TYR A 42 12.47 -13.16 -10.66
C TYR A 42 13.15 -11.79 -10.92
N SER A 43 14.39 -11.74 -11.43
CA SER A 43 15.09 -10.48 -11.71
C SER A 43 14.32 -9.61 -12.70
N ARG A 44 13.69 -10.20 -13.74
CA ARG A 44 12.82 -9.46 -14.67
C ARG A 44 11.57 -8.90 -13.98
N LEU A 45 10.97 -9.67 -13.07
CA LEU A 45 9.83 -9.21 -12.27
C LEU A 45 10.24 -8.07 -11.33
N GLU A 46 11.35 -8.19 -10.59
CA GLU A 46 11.82 -7.14 -9.69
C GLU A 46 12.22 -5.86 -10.45
N ALA A 47 12.73 -5.99 -11.69
CA ALA A 47 13.07 -4.85 -12.54
C ALA A 47 11.84 -4.10 -13.08
N ASN A 48 10.73 -4.79 -13.35
CA ASN A 48 9.47 -4.18 -13.83
C ASN A 48 8.22 -4.84 -13.22
N PRO A 49 7.95 -4.63 -11.92
CA PRO A 49 6.85 -5.29 -11.23
C PRO A 49 5.47 -4.84 -11.72
N ALA A 50 5.37 -3.64 -12.30
CA ALA A 50 4.12 -3.10 -12.85
C ALA A 50 3.59 -3.92 -14.04
N SER A 51 4.45 -4.65 -14.75
CA SER A 51 4.07 -5.54 -15.85
C SER A 51 3.69 -6.96 -15.42
N ALA A 52 3.93 -7.33 -14.16
CA ALA A 52 3.60 -8.64 -13.65
C ALA A 52 2.10 -8.75 -13.36
N SER A 53 1.52 -9.94 -13.52
CA SER A 53 0.15 -10.19 -13.09
C SER A 53 0.03 -9.99 -11.58
N ILE A 54 -1.16 -9.56 -11.13
CA ILE A 54 -1.44 -9.38 -9.71
C ILE A 54 -1.23 -10.68 -8.92
N GLU A 55 -1.59 -11.83 -9.50
CA GLU A 55 -1.36 -13.16 -8.90
C GLU A 55 0.13 -13.41 -8.62
N ARG A 56 1.00 -13.04 -9.56
CA ARG A 56 2.43 -13.25 -9.43
C ARG A 56 3.04 -12.28 -8.43
N LEU A 57 2.54 -11.05 -8.35
CA LEU A 57 2.89 -10.10 -7.31
C LEU A 57 2.44 -10.61 -5.93
N PHE A 58 1.25 -11.17 -5.80
CA PHE A 58 0.77 -11.77 -4.55
C PHE A 58 1.67 -12.89 -4.06
N LYS A 59 2.13 -13.79 -4.95
CA LYS A 59 3.11 -14.83 -4.58
C LYS A 59 4.39 -14.22 -4.02
N VAL A 60 4.90 -13.16 -4.65
CA VAL A 60 6.10 -12.43 -4.16
C VAL A 60 5.84 -11.80 -2.78
N PHE A 61 4.71 -11.12 -2.60
CA PHE A 61 4.36 -10.52 -1.31
C PHE A 61 4.24 -11.54 -0.20
N SER A 62 3.62 -12.70 -0.46
CA SER A 62 3.52 -13.80 0.50
C SER A 62 4.89 -14.31 0.95
N VAL A 63 5.83 -14.50 0.02
CA VAL A 63 7.20 -14.95 0.37
C VAL A 63 7.98 -13.87 1.14
N LEU A 64 7.74 -12.59 0.83
CA LEU A 64 8.35 -11.45 1.52
C LEU A 64 7.69 -11.08 2.86
N GLY A 65 6.58 -11.74 3.24
CA GLY A 65 5.81 -11.41 4.44
C GLY A 65 5.08 -10.06 4.35
N VAL A 66 4.82 -9.56 3.14
CA VAL A 66 4.15 -8.28 2.90
C VAL A 66 2.65 -8.50 2.81
N LYS A 67 1.88 -7.70 3.57
CA LYS A 67 0.42 -7.66 3.50
C LYS A 67 -0.02 -6.50 2.60
N ILE A 68 -1.07 -6.72 1.80
CA ILE A 68 -1.74 -5.66 1.04
C ILE A 68 -3.01 -5.29 1.79
N SER A 69 -3.19 -3.99 2.04
CA SER A 69 -4.41 -3.42 2.60
C SER A 69 -5.02 -2.43 1.61
N PHE A 70 -6.35 -2.44 1.52
CA PHE A 70 -7.10 -1.45 0.74
C PHE A 70 -7.80 -0.51 1.72
N SER A 71 -7.67 0.79 1.49
CA SER A 71 -8.36 1.83 2.24
C SER A 71 -9.20 2.67 1.29
N SER A 72 -10.43 2.98 1.67
CA SER A 72 -11.22 3.96 0.94
C SER A 72 -10.53 5.33 1.05
N ALA A 73 -10.36 6.02 -0.07
CA ALA A 73 -10.01 7.44 -0.08
C ALA A 73 -11.27 8.24 0.30
N THR A 74 -11.80 8.04 1.50
CA THR A 74 -12.80 8.96 2.03
C THR A 74 -12.07 10.27 2.28
N THR A 75 -12.23 11.23 1.38
CA THR A 75 -11.96 12.63 1.66
C THR A 75 -12.64 12.94 2.99
N SER A 76 -11.83 13.20 4.01
CA SER A 76 -12.30 13.53 5.37
C SER A 76 -13.05 14.87 5.44
N SER A 77 -13.51 15.40 4.28
CA SER A 77 -14.20 16.66 4.13
C SER A 77 -15.70 16.59 4.44
N GLU A 78 -16.35 15.43 4.36
CA GLU A 78 -17.82 15.38 4.53
C GLU A 78 -18.25 15.33 6.01
N ARG A 79 -17.47 14.68 6.89
CA ARG A 79 -17.84 14.58 8.32
C ARG A 79 -17.60 15.86 9.13
N LYS A 80 -16.57 16.65 8.82
CA LYS A 80 -16.33 17.93 9.53
C LYS A 80 -17.27 19.04 9.09
N GLN A 81 -17.64 19.07 7.81
CA GLN A 81 -18.52 20.11 7.27
C GLN A 81 -19.97 19.98 7.79
N THR A 82 -20.46 18.76 8.00
CA THR A 82 -21.82 18.54 8.53
C THR A 82 -21.94 18.98 10.00
N GLU A 83 -20.93 18.74 10.83
CA GLU A 83 -20.90 19.17 12.24
C GLU A 83 -20.69 20.68 12.39
N GLU A 84 -19.87 21.32 11.54
CA GLU A 84 -19.69 22.78 11.53
C GLU A 84 -20.94 23.52 11.02
N ILE A 85 -21.60 23.01 9.98
CA ILE A 85 -22.86 23.60 9.49
C ILE A 85 -23.97 23.47 10.55
N TYR A 86 -24.06 22.34 11.25
CA TYR A 86 -25.02 22.16 12.35
C TYR A 86 -24.74 23.07 13.55
N LYS A 87 -23.46 23.31 13.88
CA LYS A 87 -23.07 24.24 14.97
C LYS A 87 -23.28 25.71 14.59
N LEU A 88 -23.04 26.07 13.33
CA LEU A 88 -23.19 27.46 12.85
C LEU A 88 -24.65 27.87 12.70
N ASN A 89 -25.51 26.95 12.26
CA ASN A 89 -26.94 27.20 12.03
C ASN A 89 -27.82 26.67 13.18
N SER A 90 -27.24 26.35 14.34
CA SER A 90 -28.04 25.87 15.47
C SER A 90 -28.94 27.01 16.00
N PRO A 91 -30.26 26.80 16.10
CA PRO A 91 -31.21 27.81 16.60
C PRO A 91 -30.91 28.28 18.03
N ALA A 92 -30.11 27.52 18.80
CA ALA A 92 -29.74 27.82 20.18
C ALA A 92 -28.89 29.10 20.38
N ARG A 93 -28.43 29.75 19.29
CA ARG A 93 -27.70 31.02 19.35
C ARG A 93 -28.61 32.26 19.18
N GLN A 94 -29.88 32.09 18.81
CA GLN A 94 -30.83 33.20 18.63
C GLN A 94 -31.76 33.36 19.84
N GLU A 95 -31.22 33.40 21.05
CA GLU A 95 -31.95 33.81 22.26
C GLU A 95 -31.05 34.77 23.05
N ASP A 96 -30.78 35.94 22.46
CA ASP A 96 -30.22 37.09 23.18
C ASP A 96 -31.39 37.96 23.66
N TRP A 97 -31.57 38.00 24.98
CA TRP A 97 -32.44 38.90 25.74
C TRP A 97 -31.95 40.34 25.70
#